data_AF-A0A967GZS0-F1
#
_entry.id   AF-A0A967GZS0-F1
#
_cell.length_a   1.000
_cell.length_b   1.000
_cell.length_c   1.000
_cell.angle_alpha   90.00
_cell.angle_beta   90.00
_cell.angle_gamma   90.00
#
_symmetry.space_group_name_H-M   'P 1'
#
loop_
_entity.id
_entity.type
_entity.pdbx_description
1 polymer ?
#
loop_
_entity_poly.entity_id
_entity_poly.type
_entity_poly.pdbx_seq_one_letter_code
_entity_poly.pdbx_strand_id
1 'polypeptide(L)'
;NASVIDFNRAGTPLMEIVSEPEIDSPEEAFAYLKTLQQILVYGGISDADMEKGQLRCDVNVSVRRRETDELGVKIELKNMNSISAVRRALHHEIGRQCEELDQEHELRQATWRWNDDAGVTEFMRYKEFSHDYRYFPDPDLLPVRAANIVGRMREHVPELPHDKAARFEQDYEITTYDANVLASDRDLADYFEIAAGSSSAKPKKTANWVINTLLKHLNEENRPVAESPVSPRSLAGTVDLVEAGMVSNNQAREIFEALWQAPDRDPAEIAKEMGFEPADSGAIDALIEEVIAAHPDKVAEIQGGNEKLVNWLTGQVMKASRGKANPGQVTESLRARLLS
;
A
#
# COMPACT_ATOMS: atom_id res chain seq x y z
N ASN A 1 -32.90 -31.82 -15.93
CA ASN A 1 -32.18 -30.76 -15.20
C ASN A 1 -32.75 -30.66 -13.81
N ALA A 2 -31.94 -30.94 -12.79
CA ALA A 2 -32.28 -30.73 -11.38
C ALA A 2 -31.19 -29.86 -10.75
N SER A 3 -31.57 -29.00 -9.81
CA SER A 3 -30.63 -28.22 -9.00
C SER A 3 -30.51 -28.85 -7.62
N VAL A 4 -29.30 -28.83 -7.05
CA VAL A 4 -29.04 -29.26 -5.67
C VAL A 4 -28.93 -28.01 -4.81
N ILE A 5 -29.49 -28.06 -3.61
CA ILE A 5 -29.51 -26.93 -2.67
C ILE A 5 -28.62 -27.29 -1.48
N ASP A 6 -27.67 -26.40 -1.17
CA ASP A 6 -26.83 -26.47 0.04
C ASP A 6 -27.17 -25.29 0.97
N PHE A 7 -27.54 -25.60 2.22
CA PHE A 7 -27.92 -24.63 3.25
C PHE A 7 -26.76 -24.20 4.16
N ASN A 8 -25.53 -24.66 3.93
CA ASN A 8 -24.38 -24.33 4.79
C ASN A 8 -24.13 -22.81 4.96
N ARG A 9 -24.56 -21.98 4.01
CA ARG A 9 -24.43 -20.51 4.05
C ARG A 9 -25.73 -19.80 4.47
N ALA A 10 -26.80 -20.53 4.79
CA ALA A 10 -28.07 -19.94 5.20
C ALA A 10 -27.93 -19.36 6.62
N GLY A 11 -28.36 -18.11 6.80
CA GLY A 11 -28.30 -17.42 8.10
C GLY A 11 -26.93 -16.84 8.47
N THR A 12 -25.92 -16.92 7.59
CA THR A 12 -24.65 -16.22 7.80
C THR A 12 -24.90 -14.70 7.88
N PRO A 13 -24.33 -13.98 8.87
CA PRO A 13 -24.50 -12.54 8.99
C PRO A 13 -24.05 -11.81 7.73
N LEU A 14 -24.85 -10.83 7.29
CA LEU A 14 -24.56 -9.96 6.16
C LEU A 14 -24.82 -8.50 6.55
N MET A 15 -24.06 -7.60 5.95
CA MET A 15 -24.25 -6.16 6.03
C MET A 15 -24.39 -5.63 4.61
N GLU A 16 -25.49 -4.94 4.34
CA GLU A 16 -25.73 -4.28 3.05
C GLU A 16 -25.39 -2.79 3.19
N ILE A 17 -24.47 -2.32 2.36
CA ILE A 17 -24.06 -0.93 2.29
C ILE A 17 -24.49 -0.39 0.93
N VAL A 18 -25.40 0.58 0.93
CA VAL A 18 -25.88 1.26 -0.28
C VAL A 18 -25.30 2.66 -0.27
N SER A 19 -24.47 2.98 -1.27
CA SER A 19 -23.98 4.34 -1.47
C SER A 19 -25.06 5.21 -2.10
N GLU A 20 -24.98 6.51 -1.83
CA GLU A 20 -25.67 7.50 -2.66
C GLU A 20 -25.07 7.51 -4.09
N PRO A 21 -25.81 7.97 -5.11
CA PRO A 21 -25.34 7.99 -6.50
C PRO A 21 -24.39 9.19 -6.76
N GLU A 22 -23.30 9.26 -6.02
CA GLU A 22 -22.28 10.33 -6.09
C GLU A 22 -20.96 9.89 -6.74
N ILE A 23 -20.93 8.68 -7.32
CA ILE A 23 -19.77 8.12 -8.01
C ILE A 23 -19.93 8.40 -9.50
N ASP A 24 -19.09 9.26 -10.05
CA ASP A 24 -19.22 9.78 -11.41
C ASP A 24 -18.31 9.06 -12.42
N SER A 25 -17.35 8.24 -11.97
CA SER A 25 -16.44 7.50 -12.86
C SER A 25 -16.17 6.05 -12.44
N PRO A 26 -15.79 5.17 -13.39
CA PRO A 26 -15.29 3.83 -13.09
C PRO A 26 -14.10 3.82 -12.13
N GLU A 27 -13.23 4.84 -12.22
CA GLU A 27 -12.07 5.04 -11.35
C GLU A 27 -12.49 5.36 -9.91
N GLU A 28 -13.47 6.24 -9.73
CA GLU A 28 -14.04 6.53 -8.40
C GLU A 28 -14.74 5.31 -7.82
N ALA A 29 -15.47 4.53 -8.62
CA ALA A 29 -16.07 3.28 -8.16
C ALA A 29 -15.01 2.29 -7.65
N PHE A 30 -13.89 2.19 -8.37
CA PHE A 30 -12.75 1.37 -7.96
C PHE A 30 -12.15 1.89 -6.64
N ALA A 31 -11.91 3.20 -6.53
CA ALA A 31 -11.36 3.83 -5.33
C ALA A 31 -12.29 3.68 -4.12
N TYR A 32 -13.60 3.88 -4.30
CA TYR A 32 -14.62 3.69 -3.29
C TYR A 32 -14.62 2.25 -2.77
N LEU A 33 -14.69 1.26 -3.66
CA LEU A 33 -14.69 -0.15 -3.26
C LEU A 33 -13.39 -0.57 -2.59
N LYS A 34 -12.24 -0.06 -3.04
CA LYS A 34 -10.94 -0.31 -2.41
C LYS A 34 -10.87 0.29 -1.01
N THR A 35 -11.31 1.52 -0.84
CA THR A 35 -11.35 2.19 0.46
C THR A 35 -12.30 1.49 1.42
N LEU A 36 -13.48 1.09 0.95
CA LEU A 36 -14.45 0.35 1.74
C LEU A 36 -13.89 -1.02 2.17
N GLN A 37 -13.30 -1.77 1.23
CA GLN A 37 -12.61 -3.03 1.53
C GLN A 37 -11.54 -2.82 2.61
N GLN A 38 -10.70 -1.79 2.45
CA GLN A 38 -9.65 -1.48 3.39
C GLN A 38 -10.22 -1.18 4.79
N ILE A 39 -11.25 -0.33 4.90
CA ILE A 39 -11.89 -0.01 6.19
C ILE A 39 -12.45 -1.26 6.87
N LEU A 40 -13.10 -2.16 6.13
CA LEU A 40 -13.67 -3.40 6.69
C LEU A 40 -12.59 -4.34 7.22
N VAL A 41 -11.49 -4.49 6.49
CA VAL A 41 -10.34 -5.32 6.89
C VAL A 41 -9.63 -4.70 8.09
N TYR A 42 -9.32 -3.39 8.02
CA TYR A 42 -8.60 -2.66 9.06
C TYR A 42 -9.38 -2.63 10.39
N GLY A 43 -10.72 -2.54 10.30
CA GLY A 43 -11.64 -2.62 11.43
C GLY A 43 -11.86 -4.02 11.98
N GLY A 44 -11.33 -5.08 11.35
CA GLY A 44 -11.54 -6.47 11.75
C GLY A 44 -12.99 -6.95 11.60
N ILE A 45 -13.76 -6.34 10.69
CA ILE A 45 -15.19 -6.64 10.47
C ILE A 45 -15.36 -7.83 9.53
N SER A 46 -14.56 -7.89 8.47
CA SER A 46 -14.55 -8.94 7.47
C SER A 46 -13.23 -8.94 6.72
N ASP A 47 -12.76 -10.12 6.30
CA ASP A 47 -11.64 -10.26 5.35
C ASP A 47 -11.95 -9.61 3.98
N ALA A 48 -13.23 -9.36 3.68
CA ALA A 48 -13.72 -8.66 2.50
C ALA A 48 -13.13 -9.16 1.16
N ASP A 49 -12.86 -10.47 1.07
CA ASP A 49 -12.35 -11.13 -0.12
C ASP A 49 -13.49 -11.39 -1.11
N MET A 50 -13.41 -10.75 -2.29
CA MET A 50 -14.42 -10.93 -3.33
C MET A 50 -14.34 -12.30 -4.02
N GLU A 51 -13.15 -12.90 -4.12
CA GLU A 51 -12.97 -14.21 -4.76
C GLU A 51 -13.61 -15.32 -3.93
N LYS A 52 -13.55 -15.19 -2.60
CA LYS A 52 -14.25 -16.05 -1.65
C LYS A 52 -15.72 -15.66 -1.43
N GLY A 53 -16.18 -14.60 -2.09
CA GLY A 53 -17.55 -14.10 -2.00
C GLY A 53 -17.95 -13.53 -0.63
N GLN A 54 -16.95 -13.10 0.16
CA GLN A 54 -17.12 -12.39 1.44
C GLN A 54 -17.45 -10.91 1.24
N LEU A 55 -16.98 -10.31 0.13
CA LEU A 55 -17.44 -9.02 -0.37
C LEU A 55 -18.17 -9.21 -1.71
N ARG A 56 -19.31 -8.56 -1.88
CA ARG A 56 -20.07 -8.56 -3.13
C ARG A 56 -20.53 -7.16 -3.47
N CYS A 57 -20.60 -6.87 -4.76
CA CYS A 57 -21.03 -5.58 -5.26
C CYS A 57 -21.90 -5.79 -6.50
N ASP A 58 -23.12 -5.29 -6.43
CA ASP A 58 -23.97 -5.03 -7.60
C ASP A 58 -23.87 -3.53 -7.91
N VAL A 59 -23.69 -3.20 -9.18
CA VAL A 59 -23.36 -1.83 -9.59
C VAL A 59 -24.53 -1.25 -10.36
N ASN A 60 -24.91 -0.03 -10.04
CA ASN A 60 -25.95 0.68 -10.74
C ASN A 60 -25.33 1.83 -11.54
N VAL A 61 -25.59 1.88 -12.84
CA VAL A 61 -25.01 2.88 -13.74
C VAL A 61 -26.08 3.49 -14.62
N SER A 62 -25.95 4.79 -14.82
CA SER A 62 -26.78 5.58 -15.72
C SER A 62 -25.94 6.70 -16.31
N VAL A 63 -26.23 7.09 -17.54
CA VAL A 63 -25.56 8.20 -18.23
C VAL A 63 -26.54 9.36 -18.46
N ARG A 64 -25.99 10.58 -18.49
CA ARG A 64 -26.70 11.83 -18.81
C ARG A 64 -25.84 12.68 -19.74
N ARG A 65 -26.45 13.52 -20.57
CA ARG A 65 -25.73 14.32 -21.57
C ARG A 65 -24.91 15.45 -20.96
N ARG A 66 -25.42 16.08 -19.90
CA ARG A 66 -24.73 17.12 -19.12
C ARG A 66 -24.88 16.83 -17.65
N GLU A 67 -23.92 17.27 -16.84
CA GLU A 67 -23.96 17.09 -15.38
C GLU A 67 -25.21 17.70 -14.72
N THR A 68 -25.77 18.77 -15.30
CA THR A 68 -26.98 19.43 -14.80
C THR A 68 -28.27 18.72 -15.17
N ASP A 69 -28.21 17.73 -16.06
CA ASP A 69 -29.39 16.99 -16.49
C ASP A 69 -29.77 15.93 -15.43
N GLU A 70 -31.05 15.54 -15.42
CA GLU A 70 -31.52 14.43 -14.60
C GLU A 70 -30.80 13.12 -14.99
N LEU A 71 -30.62 12.23 -14.01
CA LEU A 71 -30.07 10.91 -14.27
C LEU A 71 -30.97 10.17 -15.28
N GLY A 72 -30.34 9.51 -16.24
CA GLY A 72 -31.04 8.73 -17.25
C GLY A 72 -31.59 7.42 -16.71
N VAL A 73 -31.70 6.44 -17.61
CA VAL A 73 -32.20 5.12 -17.27
C VAL A 73 -31.16 4.35 -16.45
N LYS A 74 -31.60 3.76 -15.34
CA LYS A 74 -30.77 2.95 -14.45
C LYS A 74 -30.57 1.55 -15.02
N ILE A 75 -29.33 1.12 -15.21
CA ILE A 75 -28.96 -0.26 -15.49
C ILE A 75 -28.26 -0.86 -14.28
N GLU A 76 -28.68 -2.06 -13.89
CA GLU A 76 -28.09 -2.83 -12.78
C GLU A 76 -27.18 -3.90 -13.35
N LEU A 77 -25.87 -3.80 -13.08
CA LEU A 77 -24.86 -4.80 -13.42
C LEU A 77 -24.69 -5.79 -12.27
N LYS A 78 -24.66 -7.08 -12.61
CA LYS A 78 -24.40 -8.19 -11.68
C LYS A 78 -23.21 -9.03 -12.15
N ASN A 79 -22.78 -9.96 -11.29
CA ASN A 79 -21.76 -10.98 -11.59
C ASN A 79 -20.34 -10.42 -11.76
N MET A 80 -19.90 -9.55 -10.85
CA MET A 80 -18.53 -9.05 -10.79
C MET A 80 -17.83 -9.64 -9.57
N ASN A 81 -16.79 -10.44 -9.79
CA ASN A 81 -16.07 -11.17 -8.73
C ASN A 81 -14.80 -10.46 -8.25
N SER A 82 -14.47 -9.29 -8.81
CA SER A 82 -13.32 -8.48 -8.36
C SER A 82 -13.60 -7.00 -8.56
N ILE A 83 -12.93 -6.15 -7.77
CA ILE A 83 -13.03 -4.69 -7.90
C ILE A 83 -12.53 -4.24 -9.29
N SER A 84 -11.52 -4.92 -9.84
CA SER A 84 -11.04 -4.69 -11.20
C SER A 84 -12.09 -5.02 -12.26
N ALA A 85 -12.87 -6.09 -12.06
CA ALA A 85 -13.98 -6.44 -12.95
C ALA A 85 -15.10 -5.40 -12.89
N VAL A 86 -15.41 -4.85 -11.72
CA VAL A 86 -16.37 -3.72 -11.58
C VAL A 86 -15.95 -2.53 -12.45
N ARG A 87 -14.68 -2.11 -12.35
CA ARG A 87 -14.16 -1.00 -13.17
C ARG A 87 -14.30 -1.27 -14.67
N ARG A 88 -13.90 -2.46 -15.13
CA ARG A 88 -14.04 -2.86 -16.55
C ARG A 88 -15.49 -2.89 -17.01
N ALA A 89 -16.37 -3.47 -16.20
CA ALA A 89 -17.80 -3.56 -16.49
C ALA A 89 -18.44 -2.18 -16.62
N LEU A 90 -18.05 -1.24 -15.76
CA LEU A 90 -18.48 0.15 -15.84
C LEU A 90 -18.00 0.85 -17.12
N HIS A 91 -16.72 0.73 -17.50
CA HIS A 91 -16.24 1.30 -18.77
C HIS A 91 -17.03 0.76 -19.98
N HIS A 92 -17.23 -0.55 -20.05
CA HIS A 92 -17.97 -1.17 -21.13
C HIS A 92 -19.43 -0.69 -21.15
N GLU A 93 -20.11 -0.72 -19.99
CA GLU A 93 -21.53 -0.39 -19.91
C GLU A 93 -21.81 1.09 -20.17
N ILE A 94 -20.94 1.99 -19.71
CA ILE A 94 -21.03 3.43 -20.02
C ILE A 94 -20.89 3.63 -21.54
N GLY A 95 -19.88 3.03 -22.16
CA GLY A 95 -19.69 3.09 -23.61
C GLY A 95 -20.91 2.58 -24.38
N ARG A 96 -21.43 1.40 -23.99
CA ARG A 96 -22.65 0.81 -24.56
C ARG A 96 -23.86 1.75 -24.43
N GLN A 97 -24.11 2.31 -23.25
CA GLN A 97 -25.25 3.22 -23.05
C GLN A 97 -25.12 4.48 -23.90
N CYS A 98 -23.93 5.05 -24.00
CA CYS A 98 -23.67 6.21 -24.86
C CYS A 98 -23.94 5.87 -26.34
N GLU A 99 -23.43 4.73 -26.84
CA GLU A 99 -23.64 4.30 -28.23
C GLU A 99 -25.13 4.10 -28.57
N GLU A 100 -25.91 3.50 -27.67
CA GLU A 100 -27.36 3.34 -27.85
C GLU A 100 -28.07 4.70 -27.92
N LEU A 101 -27.71 5.63 -27.02
CA LEU A 101 -28.31 6.97 -26.99
C LEU A 101 -27.90 7.84 -28.19
N ASP A 102 -26.68 7.68 -28.70
CA ASP A 102 -26.19 8.35 -29.91
C ASP A 102 -26.88 7.84 -31.18
N GLN A 103 -27.32 6.57 -31.18
CA GLN A 103 -28.15 5.96 -32.22
C GLN A 103 -29.65 6.21 -32.04
N GLU A 104 -30.03 7.07 -31.09
CA GLU A 104 -31.43 7.39 -30.74
C GLU A 104 -32.26 6.17 -30.27
N HIS A 105 -31.60 5.12 -29.76
CA HIS A 105 -32.28 3.99 -29.16
C HIS A 105 -32.77 4.29 -27.74
N GLU A 106 -33.91 3.71 -27.38
CA GLU A 106 -34.51 3.87 -26.04
C GLU A 106 -33.86 2.88 -25.04
N LEU A 107 -33.21 3.40 -24.00
CA LEU A 107 -32.78 2.59 -22.88
C LEU A 107 -33.98 2.24 -21.97
N ARG A 108 -34.00 1.03 -21.43
CA ARG A 108 -35.02 0.58 -20.47
C ARG A 108 -34.35 0.01 -19.24
N GLN A 109 -34.98 0.21 -18.09
CA GLN A 109 -34.46 -0.30 -16.82
C GLN A 109 -34.32 -1.83 -16.90
N ALA A 110 -33.10 -2.31 -16.73
CA ALA A 110 -32.77 -3.72 -16.94
C ALA A 110 -31.66 -4.17 -16.00
N THR A 111 -31.60 -5.49 -15.83
CA THR A 111 -30.47 -6.17 -15.20
C THR A 111 -29.61 -6.80 -16.29
N TRP A 112 -28.32 -6.51 -16.24
CA TRP A 112 -27.29 -7.07 -17.11
C TRP A 112 -26.27 -7.82 -16.25
N ARG A 113 -25.56 -8.77 -16.85
CA ARG A 113 -24.45 -9.47 -16.21
C ARG A 113 -23.14 -9.12 -16.89
N TRP A 114 -22.07 -9.06 -16.12
CA TRP A 114 -20.73 -9.00 -16.65
C TRP A 114 -20.23 -10.40 -17.06
N ASN A 115 -19.70 -10.51 -18.27
CA ASN A 115 -18.97 -11.68 -18.76
C ASN A 115 -17.48 -11.32 -18.83
N ASP A 116 -16.70 -11.81 -17.86
CA ASP A 116 -15.29 -11.44 -17.71
C ASP A 116 -14.41 -11.97 -18.84
N ASP A 117 -14.71 -13.18 -19.36
CA ASP A 117 -13.95 -13.82 -20.43
C ASP A 117 -14.12 -13.08 -21.76
N ALA A 118 -15.34 -12.63 -22.05
CA ALA A 118 -15.66 -11.90 -23.27
C ALA A 118 -15.40 -10.39 -23.13
N GLY A 119 -15.27 -9.87 -21.90
CA GLY A 119 -15.08 -8.44 -21.63
C GLY A 119 -16.29 -7.59 -21.99
N VAL A 120 -17.51 -8.14 -21.89
CA VAL A 120 -18.76 -7.46 -22.28
C VAL A 120 -19.86 -7.63 -21.25
N THR A 121 -20.83 -6.69 -21.26
CA THR A 121 -22.11 -6.83 -20.55
C THR A 121 -23.13 -7.57 -21.40
N GLU A 122 -23.84 -8.52 -20.79
CA GLU A 122 -24.87 -9.33 -21.43
C GLU A 122 -26.23 -9.09 -20.78
N PHE A 123 -27.27 -8.88 -21.59
CA PHE A 123 -28.62 -8.68 -21.10
C PHE A 123 -29.15 -9.91 -20.36
N MET A 124 -29.79 -9.69 -19.20
CA MET A 124 -30.50 -10.76 -18.48
C MET A 124 -32.01 -10.61 -18.58
N ARG A 125 -32.54 -9.46 -18.12
CA ARG A 125 -33.98 -9.22 -18.02
C ARG A 125 -34.31 -7.75 -17.91
N TYR A 126 -35.50 -7.37 -18.38
CA TYR A 126 -36.08 -6.06 -18.08
C TYR A 126 -36.67 -6.05 -16.66
N LYS A 127 -36.75 -4.87 -16.05
CA LYS A 127 -37.54 -4.67 -14.83
C LYS A 127 -38.99 -4.45 -15.20
N GLU A 128 -39.81 -5.48 -15.05
CA GLU A 128 -41.23 -5.44 -15.42
C GLU A 128 -42.12 -4.90 -14.28
N PHE A 129 -41.70 -5.05 -13.01
CA PHE A 129 -42.40 -4.53 -11.81
C PHE A 129 -41.40 -4.27 -10.67
N SER A 130 -41.63 -3.25 -9.83
CA SER A 130 -40.96 -3.19 -8.52
C SER A 130 -41.38 -4.42 -7.74
N HIS A 131 -40.44 -5.29 -7.34
CA HIS A 131 -40.77 -6.47 -6.56
C HIS A 131 -41.47 -6.04 -5.27
N ASP A 132 -42.72 -6.48 -5.09
CA ASP A 132 -43.43 -6.31 -3.82
C ASP A 132 -42.85 -7.31 -2.81
N TYR A 133 -41.79 -6.87 -2.13
CA TYR A 133 -41.13 -7.65 -1.09
C TYR A 133 -42.00 -7.84 0.16
N ARG A 134 -43.16 -7.15 0.26
CA ARG A 134 -44.10 -7.22 1.38
C ARG A 134 -43.38 -7.04 2.72
N TYR A 135 -42.51 -6.03 2.83
CA TYR A 135 -41.79 -5.76 4.07
C TYR A 135 -42.78 -5.48 5.21
N PHE A 136 -42.61 -6.20 6.32
CA PHE A 136 -43.29 -5.94 7.59
C PHE A 136 -42.30 -6.20 8.75
N PRO A 137 -42.49 -5.56 9.92
CA PRO A 137 -41.63 -5.82 11.08
C PRO A 137 -41.68 -7.29 11.49
N ASP A 138 -40.51 -7.91 11.66
CA ASP A 138 -40.40 -9.29 12.11
C ASP A 138 -40.96 -9.42 13.55
N PRO A 139 -42.04 -10.20 13.79
CA PRO A 139 -42.65 -10.35 15.10
C PRO A 139 -41.82 -11.22 16.06
N ASP A 140 -40.91 -12.04 15.53
CA ASP A 140 -40.07 -12.94 16.32
C ASP A 140 -38.85 -12.20 16.91
N LEU A 141 -38.52 -11.01 16.37
CA LEU A 141 -37.40 -10.19 16.81
C LEU A 141 -37.87 -8.94 17.56
N LEU A 142 -37.44 -8.82 18.82
CA LEU A 142 -37.68 -7.61 19.62
C LEU A 142 -36.85 -6.42 19.07
N PRO A 143 -37.39 -5.19 19.12
CA PRO A 143 -36.64 -4.01 18.70
C PRO A 143 -35.32 -3.81 19.47
N VAL A 144 -34.22 -3.60 18.74
CA VAL A 144 -32.88 -3.41 19.31
C VAL A 144 -32.65 -1.93 19.68
N ARG A 145 -32.28 -1.67 20.95
CA ARG A 145 -31.86 -0.34 21.41
C ARG A 145 -30.34 -0.18 21.34
N ALA A 146 -29.85 0.39 20.24
CA ALA A 146 -28.42 0.38 19.91
C ALA A 146 -27.55 1.44 20.64
N ALA A 147 -28.13 2.48 21.26
CA ALA A 147 -27.35 3.63 21.75
C ALA A 147 -26.21 3.27 22.72
N ASN A 148 -26.48 2.39 23.71
CA ASN A 148 -25.44 1.92 24.64
C ASN A 148 -24.39 1.06 23.91
N ILE A 149 -24.83 0.20 23.00
CA ILE A 149 -23.94 -0.66 22.21
C ILE A 149 -22.98 0.20 21.38
N VAL A 150 -23.50 1.20 20.66
CA VAL A 150 -22.71 2.15 19.88
C VAL A 150 -21.71 2.90 20.77
N GLY A 151 -22.15 3.37 21.95
CA GLY A 151 -21.28 4.05 22.90
C GLY A 151 -20.07 3.22 23.31
N ARG A 152 -20.27 1.93 23.63
CA ARG A 152 -19.17 1.01 23.99
C ARG A 152 -18.27 0.65 22.80
N MET A 153 -18.84 0.53 21.59
CA MET A 153 -18.08 0.13 20.41
C MET A 153 -17.17 1.24 19.89
N ARG A 154 -17.46 2.53 20.16
CA ARG A 154 -16.62 3.66 19.70
C ARG A 154 -15.16 3.56 20.13
N GLU A 155 -14.89 3.08 21.35
CA GLU A 155 -13.53 2.93 21.87
C GLU A 155 -12.74 1.80 21.18
N HIS A 156 -13.43 0.91 20.45
CA HIS A 156 -12.85 -0.23 19.75
C HIS A 156 -12.62 0.06 18.26
N VAL A 157 -13.11 1.20 17.74
CA VAL A 157 -12.89 1.60 16.35
C VAL A 157 -11.44 2.04 16.22
N PRO A 158 -10.62 1.35 15.41
CA PRO A 158 -9.24 1.77 15.20
C PRO A 158 -9.20 3.08 14.40
N GLU A 159 -8.05 3.74 14.44
CA GLU A 159 -7.75 4.86 13.53
C GLU A 159 -7.96 4.41 12.07
N LEU A 160 -8.69 5.21 11.29
CA LEU A 160 -8.97 4.88 9.90
C LEU A 160 -7.67 4.93 9.07
N PRO A 161 -7.55 4.12 8.01
CA PRO A 161 -6.30 4.07 7.22
C PRO A 161 -5.88 5.43 6.65
N HIS A 162 -6.82 6.24 6.18
CA HIS A 162 -6.53 7.56 5.62
C HIS A 162 -6.15 8.58 6.68
N ASP A 163 -6.79 8.54 7.85
CA ASP A 163 -6.42 9.38 9.00
C ASP A 163 -5.01 9.01 9.48
N LYS A 164 -4.71 7.71 9.55
CA LYS A 164 -3.38 7.21 9.91
C LYS A 164 -2.32 7.62 8.87
N ALA A 165 -2.62 7.54 7.58
CA ALA A 165 -1.73 8.02 6.52
C ALA A 165 -1.45 9.53 6.67
N ALA A 166 -2.49 10.35 6.85
CA ALA A 166 -2.34 11.79 7.05
C ALA A 166 -1.49 12.10 8.30
N ARG A 167 -1.71 11.37 9.40
CA ARG A 167 -0.89 11.46 10.60
C ARG A 167 0.56 11.07 10.33
N PHE A 168 0.80 10.01 9.55
CA PHE A 168 2.17 9.62 9.21
C PHE A 168 2.90 10.69 8.40
N GLU A 169 2.23 11.34 7.45
CA GLU A 169 2.81 12.47 6.70
C GLU A 169 3.20 13.61 7.63
N GLN A 170 2.33 13.95 8.58
CA GLN A 170 2.54 15.07 9.50
C GLN A 170 3.58 14.76 10.59
N ASP A 171 3.45 13.64 11.28
CA ASP A 171 4.23 13.32 12.48
C ASP A 171 5.60 12.73 12.15
N TYR A 172 5.70 11.96 11.06
CA TYR A 172 6.94 11.30 10.64
C TYR A 172 7.64 11.99 9.46
N GLU A 173 7.07 13.10 8.95
CA GLU A 173 7.58 13.88 7.81
C GLU A 173 7.91 13.00 6.58
N ILE A 174 7.09 11.97 6.35
CA ILE A 174 7.22 11.10 5.19
C ILE A 174 6.31 11.55 4.05
N THR A 175 6.65 11.11 2.84
CA THR A 175 5.89 11.44 1.63
C THR A 175 4.52 10.78 1.65
N THR A 176 3.52 11.41 1.03
CA THR A 176 2.17 10.86 0.85
C THR A 176 2.15 9.44 0.29
N TYR A 177 3.03 9.13 -0.65
CA TYR A 177 3.16 7.78 -1.18
C TYR A 177 3.51 6.76 -0.08
N ASP A 178 4.62 6.98 0.63
CA ASP A 178 5.07 6.12 1.73
C ASP A 178 4.00 5.98 2.82
N ALA A 179 3.35 7.08 3.21
CA ALA A 179 2.32 7.05 4.23
C ALA A 179 1.14 6.16 3.84
N ASN A 180 0.65 6.28 2.60
CA ASN A 180 -0.43 5.43 2.08
C ASN A 180 -0.01 3.95 1.97
N VAL A 181 1.24 3.66 1.61
CA VAL A 181 1.76 2.29 1.60
C VAL A 181 1.83 1.73 3.01
N LEU A 182 2.37 2.47 3.97
CA LEU A 182 2.53 2.00 5.35
C LEU A 182 1.20 1.86 6.08
N ALA A 183 0.22 2.70 5.77
CA ALA A 183 -1.13 2.62 6.31
C ALA A 183 -2.05 1.68 5.50
N SER A 184 -1.54 0.98 4.47
CA SER A 184 -2.37 0.12 3.61
C SER A 184 -2.99 -1.06 4.38
N ASP A 185 -2.24 -1.53 5.38
CA ASP A 185 -2.57 -2.67 6.23
C ASP A 185 -2.30 -2.30 7.70
N ARG A 186 -3.10 -2.86 8.61
CA ARG A 186 -3.02 -2.50 10.03
C ARG A 186 -1.76 -3.03 10.68
N ASP A 187 -1.41 -4.29 10.41
CA ASP A 187 -0.23 -4.90 11.01
C ASP A 187 1.05 -4.24 10.47
N LEU A 188 1.04 -3.81 9.20
CA LEU A 188 2.13 -3.04 8.61
C LEU A 188 2.29 -1.66 9.23
N ALA A 189 1.17 -0.97 9.45
CA ALA A 189 1.18 0.34 10.08
C ALA A 189 1.71 0.23 11.51
N ASP A 190 1.22 -0.74 12.28
CA ASP A 190 1.65 -0.99 13.66
C ASP A 190 3.13 -1.42 13.69
N TYR A 191 3.59 -2.23 12.73
CA TYR A 191 5.01 -2.58 12.56
C TYR A 191 5.86 -1.32 12.37
N PHE A 192 5.47 -0.43 11.45
CA PHE A 192 6.21 0.79 11.16
C PHE A 192 6.25 1.73 12.36
N GLU A 193 5.13 1.95 13.07
CA GLU A 193 5.11 2.81 14.25
C GLU A 193 6.05 2.30 15.35
N ILE A 194 6.06 0.99 15.60
CA ILE A 194 6.98 0.39 16.57
C ILE A 194 8.43 0.55 16.10
N ALA A 195 8.72 0.31 14.82
CA ALA A 195 10.07 0.43 14.27
C ALA A 195 10.57 1.89 14.31
N ALA A 196 9.74 2.84 13.87
CA ALA A 196 10.08 4.26 13.87
C ALA A 196 10.23 4.81 15.29
N GLY A 197 9.35 4.41 16.23
CA GLY A 197 9.44 4.80 17.63
C GLY A 197 10.59 4.13 18.41
N SER A 198 11.15 3.02 17.90
CA SER A 198 12.29 2.32 18.52
C SER A 198 13.64 2.70 17.91
N SER A 199 13.64 3.45 16.81
CA SER A 199 14.85 3.87 16.09
C SER A 199 15.24 5.29 16.49
N SER A 200 16.53 5.56 16.58
CA SER A 200 17.08 6.91 16.72
C SER A 200 17.25 7.64 15.37
N ALA A 201 17.09 6.92 14.25
CA ALA A 201 17.15 7.47 12.91
C ALA A 201 15.90 8.29 12.55
N LYS A 202 16.01 9.09 11.49
CA LYS A 202 14.86 9.81 10.94
C LYS A 202 13.78 8.82 10.48
N PRO A 203 12.48 9.03 10.80
CA PRO A 203 11.40 8.11 10.43
C PRO A 203 11.35 7.76 8.94
N LYS A 204 11.70 8.71 8.05
CA LYS A 204 11.81 8.49 6.60
C LYS A 204 12.80 7.36 6.23
N LYS A 205 13.90 7.19 6.95
CA LYS A 205 14.83 6.08 6.70
C LYS A 205 14.19 4.76 7.10
N THR A 206 13.54 4.69 8.25
CA THR A 206 12.81 3.51 8.69
C THR A 206 11.68 3.14 7.72
N ALA A 207 10.91 4.13 7.26
CA ALA A 207 9.88 3.95 6.23
C ALA A 207 10.47 3.32 4.95
N ASN A 208 11.60 3.85 4.46
CA ASN A 208 12.26 3.30 3.28
C ASN A 208 12.71 1.85 3.48
N TRP A 209 13.18 1.47 4.68
CA TRP A 209 13.57 0.10 4.99
C TRP A 209 12.37 -0.84 5.07
N VAL A 210 11.28 -0.41 5.69
CA VAL A 210 10.02 -1.17 5.72
C VAL A 210 9.50 -1.39 4.29
N ILE A 211 9.42 -0.32 3.49
CA ILE A 211 8.82 -0.39 2.14
C ILE A 211 9.71 -1.16 1.16
N ASN A 212 11.01 -0.87 1.11
CA ASN A 212 11.87 -1.39 0.05
C ASN A 212 12.59 -2.70 0.43
N THR A 213 12.73 -3.01 1.73
CA THR A 213 13.41 -4.22 2.20
C THR A 213 12.43 -5.19 2.80
N LEU A 214 11.69 -4.83 3.85
CA LEU A 214 10.80 -5.75 4.55
C LEU A 214 9.66 -6.24 3.65
N LEU A 215 8.88 -5.33 3.07
CA LEU A 215 7.75 -5.69 2.19
C LEU A 215 8.21 -6.49 0.98
N LYS A 216 9.41 -6.21 0.45
CA LYS A 216 9.96 -6.97 -0.66
C LYS A 216 10.12 -8.46 -0.28
N HIS A 217 10.73 -8.75 0.87
CA HIS A 217 10.94 -10.13 1.33
C HIS A 217 9.62 -10.84 1.69
N LEU A 218 8.72 -10.12 2.36
CA LEU A 218 7.39 -10.64 2.68
C LEU A 218 6.63 -11.04 1.39
N ASN A 219 6.71 -10.21 0.35
CA ASN A 219 6.09 -10.51 -0.94
C ASN A 219 6.77 -11.68 -1.67
N GLU A 220 8.10 -11.80 -1.61
CA GLU A 220 8.84 -12.91 -2.21
C GLU A 220 8.49 -14.26 -1.57
N GLU A 221 8.22 -14.28 -0.25
CA GLU A 221 7.77 -15.48 0.47
C GLU A 221 6.25 -15.61 0.59
N ASN A 222 5.49 -14.66 0.05
CA ASN A 222 4.03 -14.54 0.19
C ASN A 222 3.55 -14.68 1.65
N ARG A 223 4.24 -14.00 2.57
CA ARG A 223 3.92 -13.97 4.01
C ARG A 223 3.30 -12.65 4.42
N PRO A 224 2.30 -12.67 5.33
CA PRO A 224 1.80 -11.46 5.95
C PRO A 224 2.84 -10.85 6.89
N VAL A 225 2.79 -9.54 7.09
CA VAL A 225 3.72 -8.82 7.98
C VAL A 225 3.64 -9.29 9.44
N ALA A 226 2.47 -9.74 9.90
CA ALA A 226 2.29 -10.36 11.21
C ALA A 226 3.14 -11.62 11.43
N GLU A 227 3.56 -12.29 10.35
CA GLU A 227 4.43 -13.47 10.37
C GLU A 227 5.88 -13.14 9.99
N SER A 228 6.25 -11.85 9.95
CA SER A 228 7.62 -11.42 9.67
C SER A 228 8.60 -12.04 10.68
N PRO A 229 9.67 -12.72 10.23
CA PRO A 229 10.73 -13.16 11.11
C PRO A 229 11.43 -11.97 11.79
N VAL A 230 11.65 -10.89 11.04
CA VAL A 230 12.36 -9.71 11.54
C VAL A 230 11.40 -8.84 12.34
N SER A 231 11.64 -8.72 13.65
CA SER A 231 10.85 -7.85 14.53
C SER A 231 11.04 -6.36 14.19
N PRO A 232 10.04 -5.49 14.45
CA PRO A 232 10.17 -4.05 14.26
C PRO A 232 11.40 -3.44 14.96
N ARG A 233 11.76 -3.96 16.15
CA ARG A 233 12.90 -3.50 16.94
C ARG A 233 14.22 -3.93 16.34
N SER A 234 14.30 -5.15 15.81
CA SER A 234 15.51 -5.64 15.11
C SER A 234 15.74 -4.84 13.82
N LEU A 235 14.67 -4.50 13.10
CA LEU A 235 14.77 -3.59 11.95
C LEU A 235 15.27 -2.21 12.39
N ALA A 236 14.66 -1.63 13.43
CA ALA A 236 15.07 -0.34 14.00
C ALA A 236 16.56 -0.31 14.37
N GLY A 237 17.05 -1.35 15.06
CA GLY A 237 18.47 -1.48 15.40
C GLY A 237 19.38 -1.55 14.16
N THR A 238 18.93 -2.24 13.10
CA THR A 238 19.66 -2.28 11.83
C THR A 238 19.74 -0.89 11.18
N VAL A 239 18.64 -0.13 11.21
CA VAL A 239 18.58 1.24 10.69
C VAL A 239 19.48 2.18 11.52
N ASP A 240 19.52 2.01 12.83
CA ASP A 240 20.36 2.80 13.73
C ASP A 240 21.86 2.59 13.48
N LEU A 241 22.28 1.35 13.16
CA LEU A 241 23.67 1.08 12.76
C LEU A 241 24.06 1.82 11.48
N VAL A 242 23.11 1.98 10.54
CA VAL A 242 23.31 2.77 9.32
C VAL A 242 23.36 4.26 9.65
N GLU A 243 22.47 4.75 10.51
CA GLU A 243 22.44 6.15 10.94
C GLU A 243 23.74 6.55 11.64
N ALA A 244 24.23 5.70 12.54
CA ALA A 244 25.49 5.88 13.24
C ALA A 244 26.72 5.75 12.33
N GLY A 245 26.54 5.37 11.06
CA GLY A 245 27.62 5.14 10.11
C GLY A 245 28.50 3.93 10.44
N MET A 246 28.06 3.06 11.35
CA MET A 246 28.79 1.83 11.71
C MET A 246 28.77 0.82 10.56
N VAL A 247 27.70 0.81 9.77
CA VAL A 247 27.57 -0.06 8.60
C VAL A 247 27.04 0.74 7.40
N SER A 248 27.44 0.33 6.19
CA SER A 248 26.87 0.83 4.94
C SER A 248 25.48 0.24 4.69
N ASN A 249 24.70 0.85 3.79
CA ASN A 249 23.39 0.31 3.38
C ASN A 249 23.46 -1.12 2.83
N ASN A 250 24.57 -1.49 2.17
CA ASN A 250 24.73 -2.85 1.64
C ASN A 250 24.98 -3.85 2.77
N GLN A 251 25.87 -3.51 3.71
CA GLN A 251 26.13 -4.33 4.89
C GLN A 251 24.87 -4.47 5.77
N ALA A 252 24.07 -3.42 5.90
CA ALA A 252 22.79 -3.48 6.60
C ALA A 252 21.79 -4.44 5.92
N ARG A 253 21.82 -4.58 4.59
CA ARG A 253 21.01 -5.59 3.90
C ARG A 253 21.49 -6.99 4.24
N GLU A 254 22.81 -7.21 4.27
CA GLU A 254 23.37 -8.50 4.70
C GLU A 254 23.02 -8.84 6.15
N ILE A 255 23.01 -7.85 7.05
CA ILE A 255 22.51 -8.00 8.43
C ILE A 255 21.03 -8.37 8.42
N PHE A 256 20.22 -7.69 7.61
CA PHE A 256 18.79 -7.98 7.48
C PHE A 256 18.54 -9.42 7.00
N GLU A 257 19.28 -9.90 6.00
CA GLU A 257 19.19 -11.31 5.55
C GLU A 257 19.51 -12.28 6.69
N ALA A 258 20.56 -11.99 7.47
CA ALA A 258 20.93 -12.82 8.61
C ALA A 258 19.85 -12.81 9.70
N LEU A 259 19.23 -11.66 9.98
CA LEU A 259 18.08 -11.54 10.89
C LEU A 259 16.86 -12.30 10.36
N TRP A 260 16.64 -12.29 9.04
CA TRP A 260 15.54 -13.02 8.43
C TRP A 260 15.64 -14.53 8.67
N GLN A 261 16.87 -15.08 8.64
CA GLN A 261 17.13 -16.49 8.94
C GLN A 261 17.23 -16.78 10.44
N ALA A 262 17.62 -15.80 11.25
CA ALA A 262 17.84 -15.93 12.69
C ALA A 262 17.22 -14.73 13.45
N PRO A 263 15.90 -14.74 13.70
CA PRO A 263 15.12 -13.57 14.09
C PRO A 263 15.40 -13.03 15.50
N ASP A 264 15.90 -13.88 16.42
CA ASP A 264 16.14 -13.52 17.82
C ASP A 264 17.50 -12.87 18.08
N ARG A 265 18.25 -12.57 17.01
CA ARG A 265 19.61 -12.04 17.11
C ARG A 265 19.64 -10.52 17.14
N ASP A 266 20.63 -9.97 17.81
CA ASP A 266 20.89 -8.52 17.81
C ASP A 266 21.59 -8.13 16.49
N PRO A 267 21.06 -7.14 15.75
CA PRO A 267 21.71 -6.61 14.53
C PRO A 267 23.17 -6.19 14.74
N ALA A 268 23.51 -5.64 15.91
CA ALA A 268 24.86 -5.20 16.24
C ALA A 268 25.80 -6.38 16.50
N GLU A 269 25.31 -7.49 17.04
CA GLU A 269 26.10 -8.72 17.18
C GLU A 269 26.37 -9.36 15.81
N ILE A 270 25.36 -9.41 14.94
CA ILE A 270 25.52 -9.89 13.56
C ILE A 270 26.56 -9.04 12.83
N ALA A 271 26.48 -7.71 12.94
CA ALA A 271 27.44 -6.81 12.32
C ALA A 271 28.88 -7.12 12.75
N LYS A 272 29.11 -7.33 14.05
CA LYS A 272 30.43 -7.68 14.60
C LYS A 272 30.93 -9.03 14.10
N GLU A 273 30.08 -10.06 14.08
CA GLU A 273 30.45 -11.39 13.59
C GLU A 273 30.79 -11.40 12.10
N MET A 274 30.09 -10.58 11.30
CA MET A 274 30.39 -10.38 9.88
C MET A 274 31.63 -9.49 9.65
N GLY A 275 32.26 -9.01 10.73
CA GLY A 275 33.45 -8.14 10.65
C GLY A 275 33.13 -6.76 10.06
N PHE A 276 31.89 -6.31 10.20
CA PHE A 276 31.49 -4.96 9.83
C PHE A 276 31.91 -4.01 10.94
N GLU A 277 33.15 -3.54 10.82
CA GLU A 277 33.70 -2.50 11.69
C GLU A 277 33.53 -1.13 11.02
N PRO A 278 33.30 -0.06 11.82
CA PRO A 278 33.42 1.30 11.34
C PRO A 278 34.82 1.48 10.73
N ALA A 279 34.89 1.95 9.49
CA ALA A 279 36.19 2.15 8.87
C ALA A 279 36.98 3.22 9.66
N ASP A 280 38.21 2.87 10.04
CA ASP A 280 39.11 3.74 10.79
C ASP A 280 39.31 5.04 10.00
N SER A 281 39.03 6.20 10.61
CA SER A 281 39.02 7.48 9.91
C SER A 281 40.37 7.77 9.24
N GLY A 282 41.47 7.36 9.87
CA GLY A 282 42.81 7.48 9.32
C GLY A 282 43.05 6.62 8.07
N ALA A 283 42.43 5.44 7.97
CA ALA A 283 42.55 4.57 6.81
C ALA A 283 41.72 5.08 5.62
N ILE A 284 40.52 5.63 5.88
CA ILE A 284 39.70 6.27 4.84
C ILE A 284 40.42 7.52 4.31
N ASP A 285 40.97 8.34 5.20
CA ASP A 285 41.67 9.57 4.84
C ASP A 285 42.88 9.30 3.94
N ALA A 286 43.62 8.21 4.20
CA ALA A 286 44.72 7.76 3.35
C ALA A 286 44.25 7.29 1.98
N LEU A 287 43.16 6.53 1.91
CA LEU A 287 42.55 6.10 0.63
C LEU A 287 42.01 7.29 -0.18
N ILE A 288 41.45 8.30 0.50
CA ILE A 288 41.01 9.54 -0.14
C ILE A 288 42.21 10.27 -0.76
N GLU A 289 43.32 10.40 -0.03
CA GLU A 289 44.54 11.01 -0.58
C GLU A 289 45.11 10.23 -1.76
N GLU A 290 45.14 8.89 -1.67
CA GLU A 290 45.60 8.03 -2.76
C GLU A 290 44.75 8.23 -4.03
N VAL A 291 43.42 8.25 -3.89
CA VAL A 291 42.51 8.46 -5.03
C VAL A 291 42.62 9.87 -5.61
N ILE A 292 42.79 10.90 -4.77
CA ILE A 292 43.03 12.29 -5.21
C ILE A 292 44.36 12.37 -5.99
N ALA A 293 45.42 11.76 -5.47
CA ALA A 293 46.74 11.74 -6.12
C ALA A 293 46.76 10.95 -7.43
N ALA A 294 45.95 9.88 -7.53
CA ALA A 294 45.83 9.07 -8.73
C ALA A 294 45.03 9.75 -9.87
N HIS A 295 44.20 10.75 -9.55
CA HIS A 295 43.29 11.41 -10.50
C HIS A 295 43.37 12.95 -10.46
N PRO A 296 44.54 13.56 -10.68
CA PRO A 296 44.74 15.00 -10.58
C PRO A 296 43.94 15.80 -11.65
N ASP A 297 43.69 15.18 -12.80
CA ASP A 297 42.87 15.74 -13.88
C ASP A 297 41.41 15.95 -13.43
N LYS A 298 40.85 14.97 -12.72
CA LYS A 298 39.47 15.03 -12.21
C LYS A 298 39.33 16.01 -11.04
N VAL A 299 40.37 16.12 -10.22
CA VAL A 299 40.43 17.11 -9.13
C VAL A 299 40.39 18.54 -9.68
N ALA A 300 41.16 18.82 -10.73
CA ALA A 300 41.15 20.14 -11.39
C ALA A 300 39.79 20.47 -12.01
N GLU A 301 39.09 19.49 -12.60
CA GLU A 301 37.72 19.68 -13.13
C GLU A 301 36.69 19.98 -12.02
N ILE A 302 36.82 19.34 -10.85
CA ILE A 302 35.95 19.61 -9.68
C ILE A 302 36.18 21.03 -9.17
N GLN A 303 37.44 21.44 -9.00
CA GLN A 303 37.81 22.79 -8.59
C GLN A 303 37.41 23.84 -9.64
N GLY A 304 37.33 23.45 -10.91
CA GLY A 304 36.82 24.28 -12.02
C GLY A 304 35.29 24.40 -12.08
N GLY A 305 34.54 23.80 -11.14
CA GLY A 305 33.09 23.96 -11.00
C GLY A 305 32.24 22.75 -11.40
N ASN A 306 32.84 21.62 -11.75
CA ASN A 306 32.09 20.39 -12.08
C ASN A 306 31.91 19.48 -10.85
N GLU A 307 31.07 19.90 -9.89
CA GLU A 307 30.82 19.17 -8.64
C GLU A 307 30.28 17.75 -8.82
N LYS A 308 29.71 17.41 -9.99
CA LYS A 308 29.19 16.05 -10.27
C LYS A 308 30.30 14.98 -10.24
N LEU A 309 31.55 15.37 -10.49
CA LEU A 309 32.70 14.48 -10.45
C LEU A 309 33.08 14.04 -9.04
N VAL A 310 32.60 14.72 -8.00
CA VAL A 310 32.79 14.28 -6.60
C VAL A 310 32.15 12.91 -6.39
N ASN A 311 30.96 12.67 -6.94
CA ASN A 311 30.29 11.36 -6.83
C ASN A 311 31.08 10.25 -7.54
N TRP A 312 31.80 10.59 -8.61
CA TRP A 312 32.67 9.64 -9.30
C TRP A 312 33.90 9.28 -8.45
N LEU A 313 34.54 10.26 -7.80
CA LEU A 313 35.63 10.02 -6.85
C LEU A 313 35.17 9.23 -5.63
N THR A 314 33.99 9.52 -5.09
CA THR A 314 33.37 8.69 -4.04
C THR A 314 33.28 7.24 -4.50
N GLY A 315 32.86 6.98 -5.74
CA GLY A 315 32.84 5.63 -6.32
C GLY A 315 34.21 4.94 -6.37
N GLN A 316 35.29 5.68 -6.67
CA GLN A 316 36.65 5.12 -6.67
C GLN A 316 37.14 4.81 -5.27
N VAL A 317 36.91 5.69 -4.30
CA VAL A 317 37.24 5.45 -2.88
C VAL A 317 36.46 4.24 -2.35
N MET A 318 35.16 4.14 -2.67
CA MET A 318 34.32 2.99 -2.31
C MET A 318 34.85 1.67 -2.90
N LYS A 319 35.39 1.70 -4.12
CA LYS A 319 36.01 0.54 -4.76
C LYS A 319 37.31 0.15 -4.08
N ALA A 320 38.15 1.13 -3.74
CA ALA A 320 39.41 0.92 -3.03
C ALA A 320 39.19 0.40 -1.60
N SER A 321 38.15 0.91 -0.92
CA SER A 321 37.74 0.44 0.41
C SER A 321 36.97 -0.88 0.39
N ARG A 322 36.79 -1.52 -0.78
CA ARG A 322 35.98 -2.75 -0.98
C ARG A 322 34.56 -2.65 -0.38
N GLY A 323 33.92 -1.49 -0.50
CA GLY A 323 32.57 -1.28 0.04
C GLY A 323 32.48 -1.06 1.55
N LYS A 324 33.59 -1.05 2.29
CA LYS A 324 33.60 -0.89 3.76
C LYS A 324 33.40 0.55 4.25
N ALA A 325 33.69 1.56 3.42
CA ALA A 325 33.52 2.95 3.81
C ALA A 325 32.06 3.40 3.67
N ASN A 326 31.64 4.38 4.46
CA ASN A 326 30.33 5.00 4.29
C ASN A 326 30.38 6.02 3.14
N PRO A 327 29.58 5.87 2.05
CA PRO A 327 29.63 6.78 0.90
C PRO A 327 29.35 8.25 1.26
N GLY A 328 28.48 8.49 2.26
CA GLY A 328 28.14 9.82 2.74
C GLY A 328 29.33 10.52 3.38
N GLN A 329 29.98 9.83 4.34
CA GLN A 329 31.18 10.34 5.01
C GLN A 329 32.33 10.58 4.02
N VAL A 330 32.55 9.65 3.07
CA VAL A 330 33.56 9.81 2.02
C VAL A 330 33.27 11.03 1.14
N THR A 331 32.01 11.21 0.73
CA THR A 331 31.61 12.35 -0.10
C THR A 331 31.79 13.67 0.65
N GLU A 332 31.42 13.71 1.93
CA GLU A 332 31.59 14.89 2.78
C GLU A 332 33.07 15.25 2.96
N SER A 333 33.92 14.27 3.28
CA SER A 333 35.38 14.45 3.37
C SER A 333 36.00 14.90 2.04
N LEU A 334 35.58 14.33 0.90
CA LEU A 334 36.04 14.75 -0.43
C LEU A 334 35.63 16.20 -0.72
N ARG A 335 34.38 16.58 -0.44
CA ARG A 335 33.92 17.97 -0.61
C ARG A 335 34.71 18.93 0.27
N ALA A 336 34.91 18.58 1.54
CA ALA A 336 35.65 19.42 2.48
C ALA A 336 37.11 19.64 2.04
N ARG A 337 37.74 18.68 1.36
CA ARG A 337 39.13 18.79 0.88
C ARG A 337 39.28 19.46 -0.49
N LEU A 338 38.27 19.33 -1.36
CA LEU A 338 38.37 19.73 -2.77
C LEU A 338 37.61 21.03 -3.11
N LEU A 339 36.60 21.39 -2.33
CA LEU A 339 35.72 22.54 -2.56
C LEU A 339 35.80 23.60 -1.45
N SER A 340 36.76 23.47 -0.53
CA SER A 340 37.04 24.48 0.51
C SER A 340 37.91 25.63 0.01
#